data_AF-A0A7Y5FGX7-F1
#
_entry.id   AF-A0A7Y5FGX7-F1
#
_cell.length_a   1.000
_cell.length_b   1.000
_cell.length_c   1.000
_cell.angle_alpha   90.00
_cell.angle_beta   90.00
_cell.angle_gamma   90.00
#
_symmetry.space_group_name_H-M   'P 1'
#
loop_
_entity.id
_entity.type
_entity.pdbx_description
1 polymer ?
#
loop_
_entity_poly.entity_id
_entity_poly.type
_entity_poly.pdbx_seq_one_letter_code
_entity_poly.pdbx_strand_id
1 'polypeptide(L)'
;MLQNFTKYAGLVQTAIGLLGQFVPGVGSLLGATAGAGDILGGGNLFNVISGAALSYLGFKGTESTQRTGAQVLGGLNGLVGLLGILKVDSLGGLQLTNGWGAIIINLIVGAWGLYSAYAKKSAGAAAR
;
A
#
# COMPACT_ATOMS: atom_id res chain seq x y z
N MET A 1 1.20 -15.25 -9.06
CA MET A 1 1.25 -14.49 -7.79
C MET A 1 1.48 -13.00 -8.02
N LEU A 2 2.58 -12.57 -8.64
CA LEU A 2 2.85 -11.15 -8.90
C LEU A 2 1.73 -10.42 -9.66
N GLN A 3 1.21 -11.00 -10.73
CA GLN A 3 0.10 -10.43 -11.50
C GLN A 3 -1.20 -10.35 -10.68
N ASN A 4 -1.46 -11.32 -9.81
CA ASN A 4 -2.65 -11.31 -8.95
C ASN A 4 -2.52 -10.25 -7.86
N PHE A 5 -1.33 -10.10 -7.27
CA PHE A 5 -1.05 -9.02 -6.33
C PHE A 5 -1.26 -7.66 -7.00
N THR A 6 -0.62 -7.40 -8.13
CA THR A 6 -0.71 -6.09 -8.78
C THR A 6 -2.14 -5.76 -9.22
N LYS A 7 -2.91 -6.73 -9.70
CA LYS A 7 -4.35 -6.54 -9.99
C LYS A 7 -5.18 -6.30 -8.73
N TYR A 8 -5.18 -7.23 -7.77
CA TYR A 8 -6.13 -7.22 -6.66
C TYR A 8 -5.70 -6.30 -5.52
N ALA A 9 -4.41 -6.25 -5.16
CA ALA A 9 -3.95 -5.31 -4.14
C ALA A 9 -4.09 -3.86 -4.63
N GLY A 10 -3.88 -3.61 -5.92
CA GLY A 10 -4.17 -2.31 -6.53
C GLY A 10 -5.65 -1.91 -6.38
N LEU A 11 -6.57 -2.78 -6.78
CA LEU A 11 -8.02 -2.55 -6.61
C LEU A 11 -8.42 -2.37 -5.15
N VAL A 12 -7.88 -3.19 -4.25
CA VAL A 12 -8.17 -3.12 -2.81
C VAL A 12 -7.64 -1.82 -2.23
N GLN A 13 -6.43 -1.38 -2.57
CA GLN A 13 -5.88 -0.12 -2.09
C GLN A 13 -6.65 1.09 -2.65
N THR A 14 -7.12 1.02 -3.89
CA THR A 14 -8.04 2.02 -4.45
C THR A 14 -9.36 2.04 -3.71
N ALA A 15 -9.97 0.87 -3.45
CA ALA A 15 -11.22 0.78 -2.72
C ALA A 15 -11.07 1.31 -1.28
N ILE A 16 -9.98 0.97 -0.58
CA ILE A 16 -9.68 1.48 0.76
C ILE A 16 -9.52 3.01 0.73
N GLY A 17 -8.82 3.56 -0.27
CA GLY A 17 -8.69 5.01 -0.44
C GLY A 17 -10.03 5.71 -0.70
N LEU A 18 -10.89 5.13 -1.55
CA LEU A 18 -12.23 5.65 -1.81
C LEU A 18 -13.13 5.57 -0.56
N LEU A 19 -13.09 4.45 0.16
CA LEU A 19 -13.86 4.27 1.38
C LEU A 19 -13.39 5.23 2.48
N GLY A 20 -12.07 5.41 2.65
CA GLY A 20 -11.51 6.40 3.57
C GLY A 20 -11.87 7.85 3.21
N GLN A 21 -12.02 8.14 1.91
CA GLN A 21 -12.33 9.48 1.41
C GLN A 21 -13.82 9.84 1.51
N PHE A 22 -14.71 8.88 1.20
CA PHE A 22 -16.13 9.16 0.97
C PHE A 22 -17.07 8.50 1.98
N VAL A 23 -16.60 7.58 2.82
CA VAL A 23 -17.44 6.93 3.84
C VAL A 23 -17.15 7.52 5.23
N PRO A 24 -18.12 8.22 5.84
CA PRO A 24 -17.99 8.73 7.20
C PRO A 24 -17.64 7.62 8.20
N GLY A 25 -16.69 7.87 9.10
CA GLY A 25 -16.24 6.91 10.11
C GLY A 25 -15.17 5.92 9.64
N VAL A 26 -15.11 5.58 8.35
CA VAL A 26 -14.06 4.69 7.81
C VAL A 26 -12.70 5.38 7.78
N GLY A 27 -12.66 6.69 7.47
CA GLY A 27 -11.41 7.46 7.56
C GLY A 27 -10.78 7.39 8.96
N SER A 28 -11.58 7.49 10.02
CA SER A 28 -11.08 7.40 11.40
C SER A 28 -10.57 5.99 11.77
N LEU A 29 -11.14 4.93 11.18
CA LEU A 29 -10.69 3.55 11.38
C LEU A 29 -9.40 3.23 10.61
N LEU A 30 -9.24 3.83 9.43
CA LEU A 30 -8.07 3.71 8.56
C LEU A 30 -6.95 4.70 8.93
N GLY A 31 -7.10 5.46 10.01
CA GLY A 31 -6.15 6.47 10.42
C GLY A 31 -6.04 7.68 9.48
N ALA A 32 -6.96 7.79 8.53
CA ALA A 32 -7.12 8.99 7.73
C ALA A 32 -7.88 10.02 8.57
N THR A 33 -7.15 10.90 9.25
CA THR A 33 -7.79 12.09 9.84
C THR A 33 -8.38 12.91 8.71
N ALA A 34 -9.71 13.08 8.72
CA ALA A 34 -10.39 14.13 7.99
C ALA A 34 -9.91 15.48 8.56
N GLY A 35 -8.73 15.93 8.14
CA GLY A 35 -8.06 17.12 8.63
C GLY A 35 -7.49 17.89 7.46
N ALA A 36 -8.23 18.90 7.03
CA ALA A 36 -7.78 19.92 6.09
C ALA A 36 -6.47 20.54 6.62
N GLY A 37 -5.37 20.44 5.87
CA GLY A 37 -4.11 21.10 6.24
C GLY A 37 -2.84 20.42 5.75
N ASP A 38 -2.89 19.15 5.33
CA ASP A 38 -1.79 18.56 4.60
C ASP A 38 -1.92 18.94 3.12
N ILE A 39 -0.82 19.36 2.49
CA ILE A 39 -0.76 20.05 1.17
C ILE A 39 -1.43 19.24 0.03
N LEU A 40 -1.84 17.98 0.30
CA LEU A 40 -2.44 17.05 -0.65
C LEU A 40 -3.76 16.38 -0.20
N GLY A 41 -4.33 16.66 0.98
CA GLY A 41 -5.44 15.82 1.50
C GLY A 41 -5.08 14.32 1.50
N GLY A 42 -3.81 14.03 1.79
CA GLY A 42 -2.96 13.13 0.99
C GLY A 42 -3.01 11.63 1.30
N GLY A 43 -3.54 11.19 2.45
CA GLY A 43 -3.52 9.76 2.80
C GLY A 43 -4.41 8.88 1.89
N ASN A 44 -5.62 9.36 1.60
CA ASN A 44 -6.59 8.58 0.83
C ASN A 44 -6.38 8.70 -0.67
N LEU A 45 -6.06 9.89 -1.18
CA LEU A 45 -5.86 10.12 -2.60
C LEU A 45 -4.60 9.40 -3.12
N PHE A 46 -3.52 9.36 -2.31
CA PHE A 46 -2.34 8.56 -2.62
C PHE A 46 -2.68 7.07 -2.75
N ASN A 47 -3.49 6.53 -1.83
CA ASN A 47 -3.96 5.14 -1.91
C ASN A 47 -4.83 4.88 -3.15
N VAL A 48 -5.71 5.83 -3.52
CA VAL A 48 -6.50 5.75 -4.76
C VAL A 48 -5.60 5.70 -5.99
N ILE A 49 -4.70 6.67 -6.14
CA ILE A 49 -3.85 6.83 -7.33
C ILE A 49 -2.83 5.70 -7.42
N SER A 50 -2.13 5.39 -6.33
CA SER A 50 -1.12 4.32 -6.31
C SER A 50 -1.77 2.93 -6.48
N GLY A 51 -2.94 2.70 -5.89
CA GLY A 51 -3.73 1.49 -6.11
C GLY A 51 -4.18 1.36 -7.57
N ALA A 52 -4.66 2.45 -8.18
CA ALA A 52 -5.12 2.44 -9.56
C ALA A 52 -3.95 2.22 -10.53
N ALA A 53 -2.80 2.86 -10.26
CA ALA A 53 -1.57 2.65 -11.02
C ALA A 53 -1.07 1.20 -10.89
N LEU A 54 -1.06 0.63 -9.68
CA LEU A 54 -0.65 -0.76 -9.46
C LEU A 54 -1.61 -1.74 -10.16
N SER A 55 -2.91 -1.49 -10.08
CA SER A 55 -3.93 -2.29 -10.77
C SER A 55 -3.77 -2.21 -12.27
N TYR A 56 -3.51 -1.02 -12.81
CA TYR A 56 -3.21 -0.83 -14.23
C TYR A 56 -1.98 -1.63 -14.66
N LEU A 57 -0.90 -1.62 -13.87
CA LEU A 57 0.27 -2.46 -14.10
C LEU A 57 -0.07 -3.95 -14.05
N GLY A 58 -0.98 -4.38 -13.18
CA GLY A 58 -1.44 -5.78 -13.14
C GLY A 58 -2.20 -6.20 -14.40
N PHE A 59 -2.97 -5.30 -15.02
CA PHE A 59 -3.74 -5.59 -16.24
C PHE A 59 -2.92 -5.42 -17.53
N LYS A 60 -2.05 -4.41 -17.60
CA LYS A 60 -1.36 -4.02 -18.84
C LYS A 60 0.17 -3.93 -18.73
N GLY A 61 0.72 -3.97 -17.53
CA GLY A 61 2.17 -3.88 -17.30
C GLY A 61 2.92 -5.17 -17.66
N THR A 62 4.20 -5.02 -17.96
CA THR A 62 5.13 -6.15 -18.14
C THR A 62 5.48 -6.76 -16.78
N GLU A 63 6.02 -7.97 -16.76
CA GLU A 63 6.44 -8.60 -15.50
C GLU A 63 7.47 -7.74 -14.74
N SER A 64 8.36 -7.06 -15.45
CA SER A 64 9.35 -6.14 -14.87
C SER A 64 8.68 -4.96 -14.17
N THR A 65 7.73 -4.28 -14.83
CA THR A 65 7.05 -3.12 -14.22
C THR A 65 6.09 -3.52 -13.10
N GLN A 66 5.46 -4.69 -13.20
CA GLN A 66 4.68 -5.26 -12.10
C GLN A 66 5.54 -5.53 -10.87
N ARG A 67 6.77 -6.03 -11.07
CA ARG A 67 7.69 -6.32 -9.97
C ARG A 67 8.16 -5.04 -9.30
N THR A 68 8.56 -4.03 -10.07
CA THR A 68 8.92 -2.71 -9.52
C THR A 68 7.75 -2.10 -8.75
N GLY A 69 6.54 -2.14 -9.32
CA GLY A 69 5.34 -1.64 -8.63
C GLY A 69 5.09 -2.37 -7.30
N ALA A 70 5.21 -3.70 -7.29
CA ALA A 70 5.03 -4.51 -6.09
C ALA A 70 6.13 -4.28 -5.04
N GLN A 71 7.38 -4.05 -5.45
CA GLN A 71 8.49 -3.71 -4.56
C GLN A 71 8.31 -2.33 -3.93
N VAL A 72 7.94 -1.33 -4.73
CA VAL A 72 7.76 0.05 -4.26
C VAL A 72 6.57 0.12 -3.31
N LEU A 73 5.39 -0.37 -3.72
CA LEU A 73 4.21 -0.33 -2.86
C LEU A 73 4.32 -1.27 -1.66
N GLY A 74 4.87 -2.47 -1.85
CA GLY A 74 5.12 -3.40 -0.75
C GLY A 74 6.13 -2.85 0.25
N GLY A 75 7.22 -2.25 -0.25
CA GLY A 75 8.25 -1.63 0.59
C GLY A 75 7.72 -0.43 1.37
N LEU A 76 6.99 0.48 0.72
CA LEU A 76 6.41 1.65 1.37
C LEU A 76 5.35 1.27 2.42
N ASN A 77 4.39 0.43 2.07
CA ASN A 77 3.37 -0.04 3.03
C ASN A 77 4.02 -0.81 4.19
N GLY A 78 5.00 -1.69 3.90
CA GLY A 78 5.73 -2.41 4.95
C GLY A 78 6.48 -1.47 5.90
N LEU A 79 7.17 -0.46 5.36
CA LEU A 79 7.87 0.55 6.15
C LEU A 79 6.89 1.36 7.02
N VAL A 80 5.79 1.84 6.44
CA VAL A 80 4.75 2.59 7.16
C VAL A 80 4.14 1.76 8.28
N GLY A 81 3.86 0.47 8.03
CA GLY A 81 3.36 -0.46 9.04
C GLY A 81 4.34 -0.70 10.19
N LEU A 82 5.63 -0.89 9.88
CA LEU A 82 6.68 -1.04 10.89
C LEU A 82 6.86 0.23 11.73
N LEU A 83 6.88 1.40 11.09
CA LEU A 83 6.96 2.69 11.77
C LEU A 83 5.75 2.93 12.69
N GLY A 84 4.56 2.50 12.27
CA GLY A 84 3.36 2.52 13.11
C GLY A 84 3.45 1.65 14.36
N ILE A 85 4.05 0.45 14.27
CA ILE A 85 4.31 -0.39 15.45
C ILE A 85 5.24 0.34 16.44
N LEU A 86 6.21 1.08 15.91
CA LEU A 86 7.14 1.89 16.70
C LEU A 86 6.52 3.20 17.22
N LYS A 87 5.21 3.43 17.00
CA LYS A 87 4.49 4.67 17.33
C LYS A 87 5.09 5.92 16.69
N VAL A 88 5.67 5.76 15.50
CA VAL A 88 6.12 6.86 14.66
C VAL A 88 4.96 7.26 13.77
N ASP A 89 4.09 8.11 14.32
CA ASP A 89 2.83 8.48 13.67
C ASP A 89 3.00 9.59 12.62
N SER A 90 4.14 10.31 12.64
CA SER A 90 4.51 11.30 11.62
C SER A 90 6.02 11.36 11.32
N LEU A 91 6.36 11.68 10.08
CA LEU A 91 7.74 11.89 9.61
C LEU A 91 7.78 13.13 8.71
N GLY A 92 8.53 14.16 9.11
CA GLY A 92 8.68 15.40 8.33
C GLY A 92 7.37 16.19 8.14
N GLY A 93 6.43 16.09 9.10
CA GLY A 93 5.10 16.70 9.00
C GLY A 93 4.06 15.86 8.26
N LEU A 94 4.48 14.75 7.63
CA LEU A 94 3.57 13.80 6.99
C LEU A 94 3.05 12.81 8.03
N GLN A 95 1.73 12.67 8.17
CA GLN A 95 1.15 11.60 8.99
C GLN A 95 1.30 10.26 8.26
N LEU A 96 1.95 9.30 8.92
CA LEU A 96 2.27 7.99 8.32
C LEU A 96 1.17 6.98 8.58
N THR A 97 0.65 6.94 9.81
CA THR A 97 -0.39 6.01 10.22
C THR A 97 -0.97 6.46 11.55
N ASN A 98 -2.28 6.32 11.72
CA ASN A 98 -2.94 6.67 12.96
C ASN A 98 -3.92 5.55 13.35
N GLY A 99 -3.47 4.68 14.26
CA GLY A 99 -4.29 3.59 14.78
C GLY A 99 -4.01 2.21 14.18
N TRP A 100 -4.35 1.19 14.96
CA TRP A 100 -4.01 -0.21 14.70
C TRP A 100 -4.57 -0.78 13.40
N GLY A 101 -5.75 -0.31 12.95
CA GLY A 101 -6.34 -0.73 11.68
C GLY A 101 -5.44 -0.38 10.48
N ALA A 102 -4.92 0.84 10.46
CA ALA A 102 -4.02 1.32 9.42
C ALA A 102 -2.68 0.57 9.44
N ILE A 103 -2.13 0.31 10.64
CA ILE A 103 -0.89 -0.45 10.83
C ILE A 103 -1.02 -1.86 10.23
N ILE A 104 -2.10 -2.57 10.56
CA ILE A 104 -2.34 -3.94 10.08
C ILE A 104 -2.48 -3.99 8.57
N ILE A 105 -3.25 -3.06 7.97
CA ILE A 105 -3.43 -3.00 6.52
C ILE A 105 -2.09 -2.75 5.81
N ASN A 106 -1.31 -1.80 6.29
CA ASN A 106 0.01 -1.48 5.75
C ASN A 106 0.96 -2.69 5.83
N LEU A 107 0.96 -3.43 6.94
CA LEU A 107 1.77 -4.64 7.08
C LEU A 107 1.33 -5.76 6.14
N ILE A 108 0.03 -5.98 5.98
CA ILE A 108 -0.51 -7.03 5.08
C ILE A 108 -0.19 -6.71 3.62
N VAL A 109 -0.47 -5.48 3.18
CA VAL A 109 -0.18 -5.03 1.81
C VAL A 109 1.34 -5.04 1.57
N GLY A 110 2.11 -4.62 2.58
CA GLY A 110 3.56 -4.62 2.54
C GLY A 110 4.15 -6.01 2.37
N ALA A 111 3.76 -6.94 3.24
CA ALA A 111 4.20 -8.33 3.20
C ALA A 111 3.79 -9.02 1.89
N TRP A 112 2.55 -8.82 1.43
CA TRP A 112 2.07 -9.41 0.19
C TRP A 112 2.79 -8.83 -1.04
N GLY A 113 3.07 -7.52 -1.05
CA GLY A 113 3.82 -6.87 -2.12
C GLY A 113 5.26 -7.34 -2.22
N LEU A 114 5.99 -7.36 -1.10
CA LEU A 114 7.36 -7.87 -1.06
C LEU A 114 7.41 -9.36 -1.39
N TYR A 115 6.52 -10.18 -0.81
CA TYR A 115 6.46 -11.61 -1.13
C TYR A 115 6.20 -11.82 -2.62
N SER A 116 5.21 -11.14 -3.21
CA SER A 116 4.86 -11.29 -4.62
C SER A 116 5.99 -10.88 -5.57
N ALA A 117 6.79 -9.86 -5.18
CA ALA A 117 7.94 -9.39 -5.93
C ALA A 117 9.13 -10.37 -5.88
N TYR A 118 9.38 -10.99 -4.73
CA TYR A 118 10.57 -11.82 -4.50
C TYR A 118 10.33 -13.34 -4.63
N ALA A 119 9.08 -13.81 -4.55
CA ALA A 119 8.73 -15.24 -4.61
C ALA A 119 9.20 -15.93 -5.90
N LYS A 120 9.29 -15.22 -7.04
CA LYS A 120 9.82 -15.79 -8.29
C LYS A 120 11.34 -15.97 -8.32
N LYS A 121 12.10 -15.41 -7.37
CA LYS A 121 13.57 -15.63 -7.31
C LYS A 121 13.95 -16.92 -6.57
N SER A 122 13.08 -17.43 -5.70
CA SER A 122 13.37 -18.64 -4.90
C SER A 122 13.23 -19.94 -5.70
N ALA A 123 12.38 -20.00 -6.73
CA ALA A 123 12.20 -21.22 -7.53
C ALA A 123 13.38 -21.53 -8.50
N GLY A 124 14.30 -20.57 -8.71
CA GLY A 124 15.48 -20.75 -9.59
C GLY A 124 16.83 -20.72 -8.86
N ALA A 125 16.84 -20.39 -7.56
CA ALA A 125 18.07 -20.34 -6.76
C ALA A 125 18.33 -21.63 -5.98
N ALA A 126 17.33 -22.51 -5.85
CA ALA A 126 17.49 -23.85 -5.27
C ALA A 126 17.86 -24.94 -6.31
N ALA A 127 18.12 -24.53 -7.56
CA ALA A 127 18.43 -25.43 -8.68
C ALA A 127 19.76 -25.07 -9.38
N ARG A 128 20.70 -24.43 -8.67
CA ARG A 128 22.08 -24.21 -9.13
C ARG A 128 23.05 -24.64 -8.06
#